data_AF-A0A2H0P9T5-F1
#
_entry.id   AF-A0A2H0P9T5-F1
#
_cell.length_a   1.000
_cell.length_b   1.000
_cell.length_c   1.000
_cell.angle_alpha   90.00
_cell.angle_beta   90.00
_cell.angle_gamma   90.00
#
_symmetry.space_group_name_H-M   'P 1'
#
loop_
_entity.id
_entity.type
_entity.pdbx_description
1 polymer ?
#
loop_
_entity_poly.entity_id
_entity_poly.type
_entity_poly.pdbx_seq_one_letter_code
_entity_poly.pdbx_strand_id
1 'polypeptide(L)'
;SKLLLDAKTTGDKIVLRLEGICRWQGLYIARVAVSNQTGADFFIKELSAYAGPSIITVKSYFRLFVEPGRTRDGHVVFDPAAGAKVKIKLKEDRERGRVIEVPVPYPF
;
A
#
# COMPACT_ATOMS: atom_id res chain seq x y z
N SER A 1 -1.00 13.29 -15.27
CA SER A 1 -0.57 14.00 -14.04
C SER A 1 -0.28 12.96 -12.96
N LYS A 2 0.98 12.83 -12.51
CA LYS A 2 1.33 11.90 -11.41
C LYS A 2 0.84 12.50 -10.10
N LEU A 3 -0.24 11.96 -9.54
CA LEU A 3 -0.69 12.27 -8.19
C LEU A 3 0.21 11.51 -7.20
N LEU A 4 1.22 12.19 -6.66
CA LEU A 4 2.01 11.68 -5.54
C LEU A 4 1.21 11.95 -4.26
N LEU A 5 0.54 10.94 -3.74
CA LEU A 5 -0.12 11.02 -2.44
C LEU A 5 0.79 10.38 -1.39
N ASP A 6 1.50 11.25 -0.67
CA ASP A 6 2.29 10.86 0.49
C ASP A 6 1.35 10.70 1.70
N ALA A 7 1.06 9.47 2.11
CA ALA A 7 0.51 9.22 3.44
C ALA A 7 1.69 9.10 4.42
N LYS A 8 1.86 10.11 5.27
CA LYS A 8 2.80 10.07 6.40
C LYS A 8 2.01 9.86 7.68
N THR A 9 2.17 8.74 8.35
CA THR A 9 1.79 8.61 9.76
C THR A 9 2.80 9.38 10.61
N THR A 10 2.31 10.36 11.36
CA THR A 10 3.13 11.27 12.18
C THR A 10 3.96 10.48 13.19
N GLY A 11 5.28 10.48 13.03
CA GLY A 11 6.24 9.78 13.90
C GLY A 11 6.87 8.52 13.30
N ASP A 12 6.35 7.99 12.18
CA ASP A 12 6.83 6.73 11.61
C ASP A 12 7.86 6.93 10.50
N LYS A 13 9.00 6.26 10.66
CA LYS A 13 10.09 6.22 9.66
C LYS A 13 9.81 5.23 8.52
N ILE A 14 8.66 4.57 8.51
CA ILE A 14 8.21 3.73 7.39
C ILE A 14 7.15 4.51 6.63
N VAL A 15 7.35 4.66 5.32
CA VAL A 15 6.43 5.43 4.47
C VAL A 15 5.85 4.51 3.40
N LEU A 16 4.52 4.45 3.34
CA LEU A 16 3.78 3.82 2.24
C LEU A 16 3.27 4.91 1.30
N ARG A 17 3.67 4.86 0.03
CA ARG A 17 3.26 5.79 -1.02
C ARG A 17 2.48 5.06 -2.09
N LEU A 18 1.42 5.69 -2.57
CA LEU A 18 0.76 5.31 -3.81
C LEU A 18 1.40 6.08 -4.98
N GLU A 19 2.03 5.38 -5.92
CA GLU A 19 2.74 6.00 -7.04
C GLU A 19 1.89 6.15 -8.30
N GLY A 20 0.87 5.31 -8.44
CA GLY A 20 -0.04 5.34 -9.58
C GLY A 20 -1.09 4.25 -9.51
N ILE A 21 -2.13 4.42 -10.31
CA ILE A 21 -3.21 3.45 -10.50
C ILE A 21 -3.43 3.30 -11.99
N CYS A 22 -3.70 2.09 -12.44
CA CYS A 22 -4.22 1.84 -13.77
C CYS A 22 -5.32 0.77 -13.73
N ARG A 23 -6.04 0.63 -14.83
CA ARG A 23 -7.09 -0.38 -15.01
C ARG A 23 -6.70 -1.34 -16.13
N TRP A 24 -6.81 -2.64 -15.89
CA TRP A 24 -6.50 -3.68 -16.87
C TRP A 24 -7.45 -4.87 -16.70
N GLN A 25 -8.07 -5.30 -17.81
CA GLN A 25 -9.02 -6.42 -17.83
C GLN A 25 -10.14 -6.31 -16.77
N GLY A 26 -10.65 -5.10 -16.54
CA GLY A 26 -11.70 -4.85 -15.55
C GLY A 26 -11.21 -4.63 -14.12
N LEU A 27 -9.98 -5.03 -13.79
CA LEU A 27 -9.36 -4.89 -12.47
C LEU A 27 -8.56 -3.58 -12.35
N TYR A 28 -8.40 -3.10 -11.12
CA TYR A 28 -7.50 -1.98 -10.83
C TYR A 28 -6.17 -2.49 -10.27
N ILE A 29 -5.10 -1.80 -10.65
CA ILE A 29 -3.73 -2.09 -10.23
C ILE A 29 -3.16 -0.83 -9.61
N ALA A 30 -2.94 -0.84 -8.30
CA ALA A 30 -2.22 0.20 -7.58
C ALA A 30 -0.73 -0.14 -7.53
N ARG A 31 0.11 0.76 -8.05
CA ARG A 31 1.55 0.73 -7.82
C ARG A 31 1.87 1.47 -6.53
N VAL A 32 2.57 0.82 -5.63
CA VAL A 32 2.97 1.39 -4.34
C VAL A 32 4.47 1.30 -4.12
N ALA A 33 5.00 2.23 -3.33
CA ALA A 33 6.37 2.24 -2.87
C ALA A 33 6.39 2.26 -1.33
N VAL A 34 7.22 1.41 -0.74
CA VAL A 34 7.46 1.38 0.71
C VAL A 34 8.90 1.79 0.96
N SER A 35 9.09 2.87 1.70
CA SER A 35 10.40 3.37 2.11
C SER A 35 10.65 3.04 3.57
N ASN A 36 11.78 2.41 3.89
CA ASN A 36 12.21 2.17 5.25
C ASN A 36 13.31 3.18 5.63
N GLN A 37 12.99 4.16 6.46
CA GLN A 37 13.92 5.16 7.00
C GLN A 37 14.35 4.82 8.44
N THR A 38 13.99 3.63 8.94
CA THR A 38 14.45 3.13 10.24
C THR A 38 15.89 2.58 10.13
N GLY A 39 16.49 2.25 11.27
CA GLY A 39 17.81 1.60 11.32
C GLY A 39 17.79 0.08 11.29
N ALA A 40 16.61 -0.55 11.14
CA ALA A 40 16.47 -2.01 11.15
C ALA A 40 15.61 -2.48 9.97
N ASP A 41 15.71 -3.76 9.61
CA ASP A 41 14.88 -4.36 8.57
C ASP A 41 13.39 -4.26 8.95
N PHE A 42 12.59 -3.96 7.93
CA PHE A 42 11.14 -3.85 8.05
C PHE A 42 10.48 -5.01 7.31
N PHE A 43 9.75 -5.86 8.04
CA PHE A 43 9.06 -7.02 7.49
C PHE A 43 7.57 -6.74 7.32
N ILE A 44 7.07 -6.98 6.12
CA ILE A 44 5.68 -6.77 5.72
C ILE A 44 4.99 -8.11 5.75
N LYS A 45 4.00 -8.23 6.64
CA LYS A 45 3.09 -9.38 6.70
C LYS A 45 2.04 -9.30 5.61
N GLU A 46 1.55 -8.10 5.35
CA GLU A 46 0.41 -7.89 4.47
C GLU A 46 0.52 -6.55 3.72
N LEU A 47 0.17 -6.59 2.45
CA LEU A 47 -0.07 -5.41 1.62
C LEU A 47 -1.33 -5.67 0.77
N SER A 48 -2.42 -4.99 1.11
CA SER A 48 -3.76 -5.27 0.58
C SER A 48 -4.57 -3.99 0.35
N ALA A 49 -5.44 -4.01 -0.66
CA ALA A 49 -6.53 -3.07 -0.85
C ALA A 49 -7.76 -3.45 -0.02
N TYR A 50 -8.39 -2.44 0.57
CA TYR A 50 -9.61 -2.54 1.37
C TYR A 50 -10.68 -1.57 0.89
N ALA A 51 -11.94 -2.01 0.94
CA ALA A 51 -13.12 -1.16 0.85
C ALA A 51 -13.89 -1.25 2.17
N GLY A 52 -13.82 -0.19 2.98
CA GLY A 52 -14.29 -0.24 4.37
C GLY A 52 -13.52 -1.30 5.18
N PRO A 53 -14.20 -2.23 5.87
CA PRO A 53 -13.56 -3.31 6.62
C PRO A 53 -13.11 -4.50 5.74
N SER A 54 -13.62 -4.59 4.51
CA SER A 54 -13.45 -5.78 3.66
C SER A 54 -12.18 -5.71 2.82
N ILE A 55 -11.43 -6.82 2.78
CA ILE A 55 -10.33 -7.00 1.83
C ILE A 55 -10.94 -7.22 0.45
N ILE A 56 -10.49 -6.44 -0.52
CA ILE A 56 -10.90 -6.55 -1.94
C ILE A 56 -9.70 -6.83 -2.86
N THR A 57 -8.59 -7.25 -2.26
CA THR A 57 -7.37 -7.62 -2.97
C THR A 57 -7.59 -8.93 -3.69
N VAL A 58 -7.39 -8.93 -5.00
CA VAL A 58 -7.33 -10.14 -5.82
C VAL A 58 -5.93 -10.72 -5.77
N LYS A 59 -4.91 -9.87 -5.87
CA LYS A 59 -3.51 -10.29 -5.83
C LYS A 59 -2.59 -9.17 -5.35
N SER A 60 -1.52 -9.54 -4.66
CA SER A 60 -0.48 -8.61 -4.22
C SER A 60 0.90 -9.12 -4.63
N TYR A 61 1.71 -8.24 -5.19
CA TYR A 61 3.06 -8.51 -5.65
C TYR A 61 4.02 -7.53 -4.97
N PHE A 62 4.57 -7.95 -3.83
CA PHE A 62 5.48 -7.12 -3.04
C PHE A 62 6.51 -8.00 -2.32
N ARG A 63 7.72 -7.48 -2.07
CA ARG A 63 8.73 -8.19 -1.28
C ARG A 63 8.43 -8.05 0.21
N LEU A 64 8.46 -9.16 0.93
CA LEU A 64 8.13 -9.21 2.36
C LEU A 64 9.09 -8.44 3.28
N PHE A 65 10.19 -7.88 2.77
CA PHE A 65 11.11 -7.09 3.58
C PHE A 65 11.65 -5.86 2.85
N VAL A 66 11.94 -4.81 3.61
CA VAL A 66 12.54 -3.55 3.16
C VAL A 66 13.70 -3.21 4.10
N GLU A 67 14.92 -3.17 3.56
CA GLU A 67 16.14 -2.87 4.33
C GLU A 67 16.21 -1.38 4.74
N PRO A 68 16.98 -1.03 5.79
CA PRO A 68 17.25 0.35 6.19
C PRO A 68 17.71 1.23 5.02
N GLY A 69 17.11 2.41 4.90
CA GLY A 69 17.43 3.39 3.86
C GLY A 69 16.99 3.01 2.44
N ARG A 70 16.29 1.88 2.25
CA ARG A 70 15.86 1.41 0.93
C ARG A 70 14.38 1.69 0.69
N THR A 71 14.05 1.81 -0.59
CA THR A 71 12.68 1.84 -1.09
C THR A 71 12.42 0.61 -1.93
N ARG A 72 11.24 0.01 -1.78
CA ARG A 72 10.80 -1.14 -2.58
C ARG A 72 9.44 -0.81 -3.21
N ASP A 73 9.33 -1.12 -4.50
CA ASP A 73 8.09 -1.02 -5.25
C ASP A 73 7.32 -2.34 -5.23
N GLY A 74 6.00 -2.26 -5.36
CA GLY A 74 5.18 -3.39 -5.74
C GLY A 74 3.78 -2.98 -6.14
N HIS A 75 2.92 -3.99 -6.28
CA HIS A 75 1.61 -3.83 -6.90
C HIS A 75 0.52 -4.53 -6.11
N VAL A 76 -0.64 -3.89 -6.03
CA VAL A 76 -1.86 -4.47 -5.46
C VAL A 76 -2.94 -4.45 -6.54
N VAL A 77 -3.45 -5.62 -6.88
CA VAL A 77 -4.55 -5.82 -7.83
C VAL A 77 -5.84 -6.01 -7.03
N PHE A 78 -6.88 -5.25 -7.36
CA PHE A 78 -8.14 -5.24 -6.62
C PHE A 78 -9.36 -4.98 -7.51
N ASP A 79 -10.52 -5.42 -7.02
CA ASP A 79 -11.80 -5.29 -7.70
C ASP A 79 -12.83 -4.60 -6.78
N PRO A 80 -12.91 -3.25 -6.82
CA PRO A 80 -13.82 -2.50 -5.97
C PRO A 80 -15.21 -2.40 -6.60
N ALA A 81 -16.25 -2.45 -5.77
CA ALA A 81 -17.58 -2.04 -6.19
C ALA A 81 -17.58 -0.57 -6.66
N ALA A 82 -18.48 -0.22 -7.59
CA ALA A 82 -18.60 1.14 -8.10
C ALA A 82 -18.84 2.14 -6.96
N GLY A 83 -18.05 3.23 -6.93
CA GLY A 83 -18.12 4.27 -5.89
C GLY A 83 -17.51 3.88 -4.54
N ALA A 84 -16.89 2.70 -4.40
CA ALA A 84 -16.24 2.31 -3.17
C ALA A 84 -15.03 3.20 -2.85
N LYS A 85 -14.91 3.61 -1.59
CA LYS A 85 -13.71 4.28 -1.07
C LYS A 85 -12.66 3.22 -0.75
N VAL A 86 -11.57 3.23 -1.53
CA VAL A 86 -10.51 2.24 -1.42
C VAL A 86 -9.31 2.82 -0.67
N LYS A 87 -8.66 1.99 0.14
CA LYS A 87 -7.35 2.27 0.74
C LYS A 87 -6.41 1.09 0.56
N ILE A 88 -5.13 1.35 0.38
CA ILE A 88 -4.08 0.34 0.50
C ILE A 88 -3.60 0.33 1.95
N LYS A 89 -3.60 -0.84 2.56
CA LYS A 89 -3.11 -1.09 3.91
C LYS A 89 -1.85 -1.93 3.82
N LEU A 90 -0.85 -1.51 4.58
CA LEU A 90 0.35 -2.27 4.88
C LEU A 90 0.33 -2.66 6.35
N LYS A 91 0.61 -3.94 6.65
CA LYS A 91 0.73 -4.47 8.01
C LYS A 91 2.11 -5.07 8.22
N GLU A 92 2.78 -4.66 9.29
CA GLU A 92 4.08 -5.19 9.71
C GLU A 92 3.96 -6.58 10.36
N ASP A 93 4.97 -7.42 10.16
CA ASP A 93 5.04 -8.76 10.73
C ASP A 93 5.61 -8.78 12.16
N ARG A 94 4.82 -8.29 13.13
CA ARG A 94 5.09 -8.40 14.59
C ARG A 94 3.78 -8.47 15.39
N GLU A 95 3.83 -8.99 16.63
CA GLU A 95 2.66 -9.14 17.52
C GLU A 95 1.87 -7.84 17.76
N ARG A 96 2.55 -6.69 17.74
CA ARG A 96 1.98 -5.33 17.74
C ARG A 96 2.41 -4.53 16.51
N GLY A 97 2.56 -5.21 15.38
CA GLY A 97 3.05 -4.61 14.14
C GLY A 97 2.22 -3.41 13.70
N ARG A 98 2.91 -2.40 13.15
CA ARG A 98 2.28 -1.17 12.67
C ARG A 98 1.32 -1.45 11.52
N VAL A 99 0.33 -0.58 11.40
CA VAL A 99 -0.60 -0.53 10.28
C VAL A 99 -0.50 0.85 9.65
N ILE A 100 -0.15 0.88 8.36
CA ILE A 100 -0.01 2.10 7.57
C ILE A 100 -1.05 2.04 6.46
N GLU A 101 -1.79 3.13 6.26
CA GLU A 101 -2.86 3.18 5.27
C GLU A 101 -2.66 4.39 4.35
N VAL A 102 -2.86 4.19 3.05
CA VAL A 102 -2.89 5.26 2.04
C VAL A 102 -4.21 5.18 1.27
N PRO A 103 -4.98 6.28 1.17
CA PRO A 103 -6.19 6.29 0.37
C PRO A 103 -5.86 6.20 -1.13
N VAL A 104 -6.70 5.48 -1.87
CA VAL A 104 -6.68 5.45 -3.34
C VAL A 104 -7.59 6.60 -3.81
N PRO A 105 -7.05 7.64 -4.48
CA PRO A 105 -7.85 8.80 -4.90
C PRO A 105 -8.93 8.39 -5.90
N TYR A 106 -10.09 9.02 -5.78
CA TYR A 106 -11.22 8.89 -6.70
C TYR A 106 -11.43 10.19 -7.49
N PRO A 107 -11.90 10.14 -8.75
CA PRO A 107 -12.01 8.94 -9.59
C PRO A 107 -10.62 8.38 -9.92
N PHE A 108 -10.53 7.05 -9.97
CA PHE A 108 -9.34 6.32 -10.41
C PHE A 108 -9.52 5.78 -11.83
#